data_AF-I6LCI2-F1
#
_entry.id   AF-I6LCI2-F1
#
_cell.length_a   1.000
_cell.length_b   1.000
_cell.length_c   1.000
_cell.angle_alpha   90.00
_cell.angle_beta   90.00
_cell.angle_gamma   90.00
#
_symmetry.space_group_name_H-M   'P 1'
#
loop_
_entity.id
_entity.type
_entity.pdbx_description
1 polymer ?
#
loop_
_entity_poly.entity_id
_entity_poly.type
_entity_poly.pdbx_seq_one_letter_code
_entity_poly.pdbx_strand_id
1 'polypeptide(L)'
;MDTRHVVLPLPEVIGDLWKSQQALAAHYASTGLKFTLDGRLVGDIAEALALEHFDLLIPEKRTGGVDALTRAGKTVQVKATGSARSGPAFTPGKGFADYLLFFRIDFESNTAMVAYNGPEAPVRRLLPENGWAGTKVLSLAAIQLLALEVNPLDRLPLKAHASLPNPDMTR
;
A
#
# COMPACT_ATOMS: atom_id res chain seq x y z
N MET A 1 -0.19 11.20 -21.83
CA MET A 1 0.67 10.09 -21.40
C MET A 1 -0.23 9.06 -20.75
N ASP A 2 -0.03 7.80 -21.10
CA ASP A 2 -0.88 6.68 -20.69
C ASP A 2 -0.72 6.41 -19.19
N THR A 3 -1.58 7.02 -18.38
CA THR A 3 -1.60 6.85 -16.91
C THR A 3 -2.30 5.55 -16.55
N ARG A 4 -1.81 4.42 -17.06
CA ARG A 4 -2.26 3.11 -16.59
C ARG A 4 -1.75 2.94 -15.15
N HIS A 5 -2.67 3.01 -14.20
CA HIS A 5 -2.39 2.64 -12.82
C HIS A 5 -1.96 1.17 -12.78
N VAL A 6 -0.94 0.87 -11.98
CA VAL A 6 -0.59 -0.53 -11.71
C VAL A 6 -1.68 -1.11 -10.82
N VAL A 7 -2.34 -2.16 -11.30
CA VAL A 7 -3.34 -2.93 -10.56
C VAL A 7 -2.79 -4.33 -10.35
N LEU A 8 -2.72 -4.75 -9.09
CA LEU A 8 -2.18 -6.03 -8.67
C LEU A 8 -3.35 -6.94 -8.23
N PRO A 9 -3.40 -8.20 -8.68
CA PRO A 9 -4.34 -9.15 -8.11
C PRO A 9 -3.94 -9.49 -6.67
N LEU A 10 -4.92 -9.68 -5.79
CA LEU A 10 -4.66 -10.19 -4.45
C LEU A 10 -4.72 -11.73 -4.45
N PRO A 11 -3.90 -12.41 -3.62
CA PRO A 11 -4.05 -13.85 -3.38
C PRO A 11 -5.46 -14.23 -2.93
N GLU A 12 -5.93 -15.42 -3.33
CA GLU A 12 -7.29 -15.90 -3.03
C GLU A 12 -7.62 -15.90 -1.54
N VAL A 13 -6.64 -16.21 -0.68
CA VAL A 13 -6.78 -16.19 0.78
C VAL A 13 -7.22 -14.82 1.33
N ILE A 14 -6.86 -13.72 0.67
CA ILE A 14 -7.31 -12.37 1.05
C ILE A 14 -8.78 -12.18 0.66
N GLY A 15 -9.18 -12.67 -0.51
CA GLY A 15 -10.57 -12.69 -0.94
C GLY A 15 -11.45 -13.51 0.01
N ASP A 16 -10.95 -14.65 0.50
CA ASP A 16 -11.68 -15.49 1.45
C ASP A 16 -11.81 -14.86 2.84
N LEU A 17 -10.78 -14.13 3.29
CA LEU A 17 -10.85 -13.31 4.49
C LEU A 17 -11.94 -12.23 4.37
N TRP A 18 -12.01 -11.54 3.24
CA TRP A 18 -13.06 -10.56 2.98
C TRP A 18 -14.46 -11.19 2.99
N LYS A 19 -14.67 -12.30 2.26
CA LYS A 19 -15.95 -13.02 2.26
C LYS A 19 -16.37 -13.43 3.67
N SER A 20 -15.42 -13.92 4.47
CA SER A 20 -15.66 -14.32 5.86
C SER A 20 -16.06 -13.13 6.74
N GLN A 21 -15.40 -11.98 6.57
CA GLN A 21 -15.74 -10.76 7.28
C GLN A 21 -17.15 -10.26 6.89
N GLN A 22 -17.52 -10.34 5.62
CA GLN A 22 -18.86 -9.97 5.15
C GLN A 22 -19.94 -10.91 5.72
N ALA A 23 -19.66 -12.22 5.78
CA ALA A 23 -20.55 -13.19 6.41
C ALA A 23 -20.72 -12.92 7.92
N LEU A 24 -19.65 -12.53 8.61
CA LEU A 24 -19.67 -12.16 10.02
C LEU A 24 -20.51 -10.89 10.27
N ALA A 25 -20.33 -9.86 9.43
CA ALA A 25 -21.10 -8.63 9.49
C ALA A 25 -22.60 -8.89 9.23
N ALA A 26 -22.93 -9.77 8.28
CA ALA A 26 -24.30 -10.17 8.00
C ALA A 26 -24.92 -10.95 9.17
N HIS A 27 -24.19 -11.90 9.76
CA HIS A 27 -24.65 -12.69 10.90
C HIS A 27 -25.01 -11.82 12.12
N TYR A 28 -24.20 -10.79 12.39
CA TYR A 28 -24.39 -9.87 13.51
C TYR A 28 -25.03 -8.53 13.11
N ALA A 29 -25.77 -8.48 12.00
CA ALA A 29 -26.33 -7.24 11.46
C ALA A 29 -27.21 -6.47 12.48
N SER A 30 -27.88 -7.17 13.39
CA SER A 30 -28.70 -6.57 14.46
C SER A 30 -27.92 -5.68 15.44
N THR A 31 -26.60 -5.86 15.53
CA THR A 31 -25.73 -5.07 16.41
C THR A 31 -25.30 -3.73 15.82
N GLY A 32 -25.42 -3.56 14.49
CA GLY A 32 -24.86 -2.41 13.77
C GLY A 32 -23.33 -2.35 13.70
N LEU A 33 -22.62 -3.34 14.26
CA LEU A 33 -21.16 -3.42 14.16
C LEU A 33 -20.74 -3.80 12.74
N LYS A 34 -19.69 -3.15 12.23
CA LYS A 34 -19.22 -3.33 10.85
C LYS A 34 -18.21 -4.45 10.66
N PHE A 35 -17.58 -4.93 11.75
CA PHE A 35 -16.51 -5.94 11.71
C PHE A 35 -15.41 -5.62 10.70
N THR A 36 -15.03 -4.35 10.55
CA THR A 36 -14.05 -3.95 9.54
C THR A 36 -12.72 -4.65 9.77
N LEU A 37 -12.08 -5.11 8.69
CA LEU A 37 -10.68 -5.50 8.75
C LEU A 37 -9.86 -4.34 9.32
N ASP A 38 -9.05 -4.63 10.34
CA ASP A 38 -8.34 -3.59 11.06
C ASP A 38 -7.19 -2.99 10.22
N GLY A 39 -6.78 -1.77 10.57
CA GLY A 39 -5.75 -1.06 9.81
C GLY A 39 -4.37 -1.70 9.83
N ARG A 40 -4.04 -2.52 10.85
CA ARG A 40 -2.75 -3.22 10.93
C ARG A 40 -2.70 -4.34 9.90
N LEU A 41 -3.75 -5.15 9.82
CA LEU A 41 -3.87 -6.22 8.83
C LEU A 41 -3.85 -5.67 7.39
N VAL A 42 -4.59 -4.59 7.13
CA VAL A 42 -4.57 -3.90 5.82
C VAL A 42 -3.16 -3.40 5.47
N GLY A 43 -2.42 -2.91 6.47
CA GLY A 43 -1.02 -2.51 6.32
C GLY A 43 -0.10 -3.69 5.99
N ASP A 44 -0.20 -4.80 6.73
CA ASP A 44 0.60 -6.01 6.50
C ASP A 44 0.38 -6.59 5.09
N ILE A 45 -0.87 -6.62 4.62
CA ILE A 45 -1.20 -7.03 3.24
C ILE A 45 -0.45 -6.15 2.23
N ALA A 46 -0.46 -4.84 2.43
CA ALA A 46 0.19 -3.92 1.51
C ALA A 46 1.72 -4.02 1.54
N GLU A 47 2.32 -4.19 2.71
CA GLU A 47 3.76 -4.47 2.85
C GLU A 47 4.15 -5.74 2.10
N ALA A 48 3.35 -6.81 2.23
CA ALA A 48 3.58 -8.07 1.53
C ALA A 48 3.49 -7.89 0.01
N LEU A 49 2.45 -7.22 -0.50
CA LEU A 49 2.30 -6.92 -1.93
C LEU A 49 3.46 -6.07 -2.47
N ALA A 50 3.92 -5.08 -1.70
CA ALA A 50 5.06 -4.26 -2.08
C ALA A 50 6.32 -5.11 -2.25
N LEU A 51 6.64 -5.94 -1.26
CA LEU A 51 7.79 -6.85 -1.31
C LEU A 51 7.64 -7.95 -2.37
N GLU A 52 6.42 -8.37 -2.69
CA GLU A 52 6.15 -9.38 -3.72
C GLU A 52 6.37 -8.81 -5.12
N HIS A 53 5.84 -7.63 -5.41
CA HIS A 53 5.75 -7.09 -6.77
C HIS A 53 6.81 -6.03 -7.14
N PHE A 54 7.40 -5.34 -6.17
CA PHE A 54 8.44 -4.33 -6.43
C PHE A 54 9.83 -4.87 -6.12
N ASP A 55 10.87 -4.37 -6.79
CA ASP A 55 12.27 -4.75 -6.50
C ASP A 55 12.76 -4.12 -5.19
N LEU A 56 12.25 -4.67 -4.09
CA LEU A 56 12.46 -4.23 -2.72
C LEU A 56 13.06 -5.35 -1.87
N LEU A 57 13.72 -4.95 -0.79
CA LEU A 57 14.37 -5.79 0.19
C LEU A 57 13.73 -5.57 1.57
N ILE A 58 13.71 -6.64 2.37
CA ILE A 58 13.30 -6.56 3.77
C ILE A 58 14.43 -5.90 4.57
N PRO A 59 14.14 -4.85 5.38
CA PRO A 59 15.16 -4.23 6.21
C PRO A 59 15.60 -5.16 7.34
N GLU A 60 16.88 -5.13 7.70
CA GLU A 60 17.43 -5.93 8.81
C GLU A 60 16.76 -5.62 10.16
N LYS A 61 16.32 -4.36 10.34
CA LYS A 61 15.57 -3.90 11.50
C LYS A 61 14.39 -3.06 11.03
N ARG A 62 13.19 -3.41 11.50
CA ARG A 62 12.00 -2.58 11.28
C ARG A 62 12.06 -1.36 12.19
N THR A 63 12.26 -0.19 11.60
CA THR A 63 12.17 1.10 12.29
C THR A 63 10.87 1.78 11.91
N GLY A 64 10.25 2.51 12.83
CA GLY A 64 9.03 3.24 12.52
C GLY A 64 9.25 4.19 11.33
N GLY A 65 8.44 4.04 10.29
CA GLY A 65 8.59 4.82 9.06
C GLY A 65 9.24 4.10 7.87
N VAL A 66 9.77 2.88 8.07
CA VAL A 66 10.53 2.15 7.05
C VAL A 66 10.06 0.69 7.01
N ASP A 67 9.39 0.34 5.92
CA ASP A 67 8.80 -0.99 5.73
C ASP A 67 9.63 -1.84 4.75
N ALA A 68 10.32 -1.19 3.81
CA ALA A 68 11.19 -1.83 2.84
C ALA A 68 12.40 -0.97 2.46
N LEU A 69 13.38 -1.58 1.79
CA LEU A 69 14.55 -0.91 1.21
C LEU A 69 14.63 -1.18 -0.29
N THR A 70 15.08 -0.21 -1.07
CA THR A 70 15.52 -0.44 -2.45
C THR A 70 16.87 -1.18 -2.47
N ARG A 71 17.27 -1.72 -3.63
CA ARG A 71 18.63 -2.29 -3.84
C ARG A 71 19.75 -1.30 -3.52
N ALA A 72 19.50 0.00 -3.72
CA ALA A 72 20.45 1.06 -3.42
C ALA A 72 20.42 1.51 -1.94
N GLY A 73 19.65 0.82 -1.08
CA GLY A 73 19.55 1.13 0.35
C GLY A 73 18.62 2.29 0.70
N LYS A 74 17.89 2.86 -0.28
CA LYS A 74 16.87 3.89 -0.03
C LYS A 74 15.67 3.32 0.72
N THR A 75 15.14 4.07 1.67
CA THR A 75 14.03 3.64 2.52
C THR A 75 12.68 3.81 1.84
N VAL A 76 11.75 2.89 2.10
CA VAL A 76 10.40 2.89 1.53
C VAL A 76 9.38 2.72 2.64
N GLN A 77 8.42 3.64 2.71
CA GLN A 77 7.20 3.50 3.50
C GLN A 77 6.10 2.95 2.59
N VAL A 78 5.38 1.96 3.08
CA VAL A 78 4.18 1.41 2.47
C VAL A 78 2.97 1.89 3.27
N LYS A 79 1.94 2.36 2.57
CA LYS A 79 0.64 2.69 3.14
C LYS A 79 -0.46 2.08 2.30
N ALA A 80 -1.58 1.81 2.94
CA ALA A 80 -2.76 1.33 2.24
C ALA A 80 -4.04 1.83 2.85
N THR A 81 -5.11 1.70 2.05
CA THR A 81 -6.48 1.85 2.52
C THR A 81 -7.37 0.81 1.85
N GLY A 82 -8.30 0.26 2.62
CA GLY A 82 -9.45 -0.50 2.09
C GLY A 82 -10.65 0.38 1.75
N SER A 83 -10.56 1.70 1.96
CA SER A 83 -11.66 2.64 1.67
C SER A 83 -11.42 3.32 0.33
N ALA A 84 -12.41 3.24 -0.57
CA ALA A 84 -12.34 3.83 -1.90
C ALA A 84 -12.10 5.35 -1.91
N ARG A 85 -12.38 6.06 -0.81
CA ARG A 85 -12.33 7.53 -0.74
C ARG A 85 -11.24 8.07 0.20
N SER A 86 -10.50 7.20 0.88
CA SER A 86 -9.48 7.64 1.84
C SER A 86 -8.11 7.77 1.17
N GLY A 87 -7.34 8.76 1.59
CA GLY A 87 -5.91 8.80 1.31
C GLY A 87 -5.09 8.05 2.38
N PRO A 88 -3.76 8.15 2.31
CA PRO A 88 -2.84 7.58 3.27
C PRO A 88 -2.93 8.30 4.63
N ALA A 89 -2.79 7.52 5.69
CA ALA A 89 -2.83 7.99 7.07
C ALA A 89 -1.41 8.11 7.67
N PHE A 90 -1.13 9.22 8.34
CA PHE A 90 0.15 9.51 8.99
C PHE A 90 -0.07 9.84 10.47
N THR A 91 0.79 9.29 11.32
CA THR A 91 0.90 9.65 12.73
C THR A 91 2.15 10.52 12.94
N PRO A 92 2.18 11.36 13.98
CA PRO A 92 3.36 12.17 14.29
C PRO A 92 4.53 11.25 14.62
N GLY A 93 5.72 11.58 14.12
CA GLY A 93 6.91 10.78 14.35
C GLY A 93 8.06 11.16 13.43
N LYS A 94 9.24 10.63 13.75
CA LYS A 94 10.48 10.84 13.01
C LYS A 94 10.70 9.82 11.88
N GLY A 95 9.74 8.94 11.62
CA GLY A 95 9.84 7.96 10.55
C GLY A 95 9.65 8.63 9.20
N PHE A 96 10.74 8.90 8.50
CA PHE A 96 10.74 9.44 7.14
C PHE A 96 11.38 8.40 6.22
N ALA A 97 10.74 8.15 5.09
CA ALA A 97 11.26 7.30 4.04
C ALA A 97 11.71 8.16 2.84
N ASP A 98 12.64 7.64 2.04
CA ASP A 98 12.95 8.26 0.76
C ASP A 98 11.75 8.16 -0.20
N TYR A 99 11.02 7.05 -0.16
CA TYR A 99 9.87 6.75 -1.04
C TYR A 99 8.61 6.40 -0.28
N LEU A 100 7.46 6.65 -0.93
CA LEU A 100 6.15 6.17 -0.52
C LEU A 100 5.55 5.28 -1.62
N LEU A 101 5.08 4.10 -1.20
CA LEU A 101 4.09 3.32 -1.93
C LEU A 101 2.74 3.45 -1.23
N PHE A 102 1.72 3.87 -1.97
CA PHE A 102 0.35 3.94 -1.47
C PHE A 102 -0.57 3.04 -2.30
N PHE A 103 -1.17 2.06 -1.64
CA PHE A 103 -2.13 1.13 -2.23
C PHE A 103 -3.57 1.49 -1.88
N ARG A 104 -4.46 1.36 -2.86
CA ARG A 104 -5.90 1.30 -2.66
C ARG A 104 -6.33 -0.14 -2.87
N ILE A 105 -6.67 -0.81 -1.78
CA ILE A 105 -7.13 -2.19 -1.79
C ILE A 105 -8.64 -2.16 -1.99
N ASP A 106 -9.10 -2.89 -2.99
CA ASP A 106 -10.49 -3.18 -3.24
C ASP A 106 -10.70 -4.68 -2.99
N PHE A 107 -11.23 -4.97 -1.79
CA PHE A 107 -11.49 -6.35 -1.38
C PHE A 107 -12.65 -6.99 -2.14
N GLU A 108 -13.57 -6.20 -2.69
CA GLU A 108 -14.69 -6.71 -3.48
C GLU A 108 -14.23 -7.20 -4.85
N SER A 109 -13.39 -6.42 -5.54
CA SER A 109 -12.76 -6.86 -6.79
C SER A 109 -11.52 -7.73 -6.58
N ASN A 110 -11.08 -7.93 -5.33
CA ASN A 110 -9.88 -8.66 -4.95
C ASN A 110 -8.61 -8.14 -5.65
N THR A 111 -8.47 -6.81 -5.71
CA THR A 111 -7.32 -6.13 -6.34
C THR A 111 -6.73 -5.04 -5.44
N ALA A 112 -5.48 -4.68 -5.72
CA ALA A 112 -4.82 -3.51 -5.15
C ALA A 112 -4.29 -2.59 -6.25
N MET A 113 -4.76 -1.35 -6.27
CA MET A 113 -4.28 -0.31 -7.17
C MET A 113 -3.15 0.49 -6.51
N VAL A 114 -2.04 0.69 -7.22
CA VAL A 114 -0.97 1.61 -6.81
C VAL A 114 -1.42 3.04 -7.09
N ALA A 115 -1.84 3.74 -6.05
CA ALA A 115 -2.34 5.11 -6.11
C ALA A 115 -1.23 6.16 -6.01
N TYR A 116 -0.07 5.80 -5.44
CA TYR A 116 1.15 6.62 -5.46
C TYR A 116 2.38 5.70 -5.44
N ASN A 117 3.38 6.04 -6.26
CA ASN A 117 4.70 5.40 -6.28
C ASN A 117 5.72 6.48 -6.62
N GLY A 118 6.48 6.94 -5.63
CA GLY A 118 7.46 8.02 -5.81
C GLY A 118 8.06 8.51 -4.50
N PRO A 119 8.80 9.64 -4.54
CA PRO A 119 9.43 10.22 -3.35
C PRO A 119 8.42 10.58 -2.24
N GLU A 120 8.74 10.34 -0.96
CA GLU A 120 7.80 10.66 0.13
C GLU A 120 7.66 12.18 0.36
N ALA A 121 8.74 12.94 0.13
CA ALA A 121 8.85 14.34 0.53
C ALA A 121 7.70 15.25 0.04
N PRO A 122 7.24 15.18 -1.24
CA PRO A 122 6.08 15.95 -1.70
C PRO A 122 4.79 15.63 -0.95
N VAL A 123 4.57 14.37 -0.59
CA VAL A 123 3.38 13.94 0.16
C VAL A 123 3.43 14.46 1.58
N ARG A 124 4.60 14.42 2.22
CA ARG A 124 4.78 14.94 3.58
C ARG A 124 4.59 16.46 3.70
N ARG A 125 4.85 17.23 2.64
CA ARG A 125 4.53 18.67 2.62
C ARG A 125 3.04 18.99 2.72
N LEU A 126 2.16 17.99 2.54
CA LEU A 126 0.72 18.15 2.78
C LEU A 126 0.34 18.04 4.27
N LEU A 127 1.26 17.59 5.13
CA LEU A 127 1.05 17.50 6.58
C LEU A 127 1.32 18.85 7.26
N PRO A 128 0.69 19.13 8.42
CA PRO A 128 0.93 20.37 9.15
C PRO A 128 2.40 20.55 9.56
N GLU A 129 2.99 21.70 9.24
CA GLU A 129 4.40 22.02 9.53
C GLU A 129 4.68 22.18 11.03
N ASN A 130 3.72 22.71 11.79
CA ASN A 130 3.85 22.98 13.22
C ASN A 130 3.57 21.75 14.11
N GLY A 131 3.65 20.55 13.53
CA GLY A 131 3.25 19.30 14.16
C GLY A 131 1.72 19.14 14.25
N TRP A 132 1.28 17.93 14.56
CA TRP A 132 -0.12 17.60 14.80
C TRP A 132 -0.23 16.50 15.85
N ALA A 133 -1.44 16.29 16.38
CA ALA A 133 -1.75 15.19 17.28
C ALA A 133 -2.63 14.15 16.57
N GLY A 134 -2.47 12.88 16.93
CA GLY A 134 -3.25 11.78 16.38
C GLY A 134 -3.01 11.49 14.90
N THR A 135 -3.87 10.66 14.31
CA THR A 135 -3.74 10.26 12.90
C THR A 135 -4.30 11.32 11.97
N LYS A 136 -3.49 11.75 11.00
CA LYS A 136 -3.92 12.62 9.90
C LYS A 136 -4.07 11.82 8.62
N VAL A 137 -5.27 11.83 8.06
CA VAL A 137 -5.53 11.25 6.73
C VAL A 137 -5.38 12.36 5.69
N LEU A 138 -4.51 12.15 4.71
CA LEU A 138 -4.36 13.07 3.59
C LEU A 138 -5.50 12.89 2.58
N SER A 139 -5.82 13.96 1.83
CA SER A 139 -6.83 13.90 0.77
C SER A 139 -6.39 12.97 -0.35
N LEU A 140 -7.24 12.03 -0.75
CA LEU A 140 -6.96 11.15 -1.88
C LEU A 140 -6.74 11.95 -3.17
N ALA A 141 -7.53 13.00 -3.40
CA ALA A 141 -7.40 13.85 -4.58
C ALA A 141 -6.02 14.53 -4.65
N ALA A 142 -5.52 15.02 -3.51
CA ALA A 142 -4.19 15.63 -3.44
C ALA A 142 -3.07 14.62 -3.75
N ILE A 143 -3.20 13.38 -3.27
CA ILE A 143 -2.25 12.30 -3.57
C ILE A 143 -2.29 11.93 -5.05
N GLN A 144 -3.47 11.86 -5.66
CA GLN A 144 -3.61 11.59 -7.08
C GLN A 144 -2.97 12.67 -7.94
N LEU A 145 -3.13 13.95 -7.58
CA LEU A 145 -2.43 15.05 -8.25
C LEU A 145 -0.91 14.90 -8.14
N LEU A 146 -0.38 14.65 -6.94
CA LEU A 146 1.05 14.39 -6.76
C LEU A 146 1.54 13.18 -7.55
N ALA A 147 0.73 12.12 -7.69
CA ALA A 147 1.08 10.94 -8.46
C ALA A 147 1.26 11.23 -9.96
N LEU A 148 0.51 12.20 -10.51
CA LEU A 148 0.66 12.65 -11.90
C LEU A 148 1.98 13.41 -12.12
N GLU A 149 2.51 14.04 -11.07
CA GLU A 149 3.74 14.83 -11.11
C GLU A 149 5.01 13.98 -10.91
N VAL A 150 4.87 12.72 -10.46
CA VAL A 150 6.04 11.86 -10.26
C VAL A 150 6.70 11.53 -11.60
N ASN A 151 7.96 11.97 -11.73
CA ASN A 151 8.83 11.59 -12.83
C ASN A 151 8.92 10.06 -12.91
N PRO A 152 8.68 9.44 -14.09
CA PRO A 152 8.79 7.99 -14.25
C PRO A 152 10.11 7.38 -13.75
N LEU A 153 11.22 8.13 -13.80
CA LEU A 153 12.53 7.67 -13.29
C LEU A 153 12.64 7.65 -11.77
N ASP A 154 11.77 8.40 -11.07
CA ASP A 154 11.70 8.43 -9.60
C ASP A 154 10.68 7.42 -9.05
N ARG A 155 10.16 6.52 -9.90
CA ARG A 155 9.24 5.46 -9.47
C ARG A 155 10.02 4.22 -9.07
N LEU A 156 9.57 3.56 -8.01
CA LEU A 156 10.09 2.25 -7.64
C LEU A 156 9.75 1.24 -8.75
N PRO A 157 10.74 0.46 -9.24
CA PRO A 157 10.53 -0.50 -10.31
C PRO A 157 9.76 -1.71 -9.82
N LEU A 158 8.88 -2.24 -10.68
CA LEU A 158 8.34 -3.58 -10.50
C LEU A 158 9.46 -4.61 -10.68
N LYS A 159 9.35 -5.76 -10.01
CA LYS A 159 10.19 -6.89 -10.36
C LYS A 159 9.94 -7.24 -11.82
N ALA A 160 11.01 -7.47 -12.58
CA ALA A 160 10.85 -8.25 -13.79
C ALA A 160 10.27 -9.59 -13.35
N HIS A 161 9.07 -9.95 -13.82
CA HIS A 161 8.61 -11.32 -13.65
C HIS A 161 9.70 -12.18 -14.28
N ALA A 162 10.51 -12.86 -13.45
CA ALA A 162 11.33 -13.94 -13.92
C ALA A 162 10.37 -14.86 -14.66
N SER A 163 10.62 -15.07 -15.95
CA SER A 163 9.86 -15.98 -16.78
C SER A 163 9.50 -17.21 -15.97
N LEU A 164 8.22 -17.59 -15.97
CA LEU A 164 7.70 -18.76 -15.26
C LEU A 164 8.69 -19.94 -15.42
N PRO A 165 8.98 -20.72 -14.35
CA PRO A 165 9.71 -21.95 -14.54
C PRO A 165 8.97 -22.82 -15.57
N ASN A 166 9.70 -23.25 -16.61
CA ASN A 166 9.21 -24.20 -17.60
C ASN A 166 8.57 -25.39 -16.87
N PRO A 167 7.38 -25.86 -17.27
CA PRO A 167 6.73 -27.02 -16.65
C PRO A 167 7.43 -28.36 -16.98
N ASP A 168 8.60 -28.32 -17.63
CA ASP A 168 9.32 -29.52 -18.10
C ASP A 168 10.50 -29.87 -17.18
N MET A 169 10.25 -29.91 -15.88
CA MET A 169 11.24 -30.38 -14.91
C MET A 169 10.62 -31.13 -13.73
N THR A 170 9.88 -32.19 -14.04
CA THR A 170 9.96 -33.46 -13.29
C THR A 170 9.42 -34.59 -14.17
N ARG A 171 10.36 -35.38 -14.70
CA ARG A 171 10.17 -36.81 -14.96
C ARG A 171 9.96 -37.55 -13.64
#